data_AF-A0A8T3CEG7-F1
#
_entry.id   AF-A0A8T3CEG7-F1
#
_cell.length_a   1.000
_cell.length_b   1.000
_cell.length_c   1.000
_cell.angle_alpha   90.00
_cell.angle_beta   90.00
_cell.angle_gamma   90.00
#
_symmetry.space_group_name_H-M   'P 1'
#
loop_
_entity.id
_entity.type
_entity.pdbx_description
1 polymer ?
#
loop_
_entity_poly.entity_id
_entity_poly.type
_entity_poly.pdbx_seq_one_letter_code
_entity_poly.pdbx_strand_id
1 'polypeptide(L)'
;MPGQLSCKPCPAPYRLGPAGAQNLSQCGGQCAPGQFSSDGFWPCQPCALGTFQPDPGRVRCVPCGGGLMTKYEGALSFKDCEAKVHCAPGHYYNSSTHRCIRCPVDTYQSDFGQNYCIACPGNTTTDFDGATDVSHCKNQQCGGELGEFMGYIESPNYPGEYPSNADCVWSINPPPKRRILIVVPEIFLPIEDECGDVLVMRKSALPSSVTTYETCQTYERPIAFTSRSR
;
A
#
# COMPACT_ATOMS: atom_id res chain seq x y z
N MET A 1 29.88 33.26 13.33
CA MET A 1 30.62 31.98 13.22
C MET A 1 31.21 31.93 11.82
N PRO A 2 32.55 31.96 11.65
CA PRO A 2 33.14 32.06 10.32
C PRO A 2 32.90 30.76 9.56
N GLY A 3 32.15 30.86 8.45
CA GLY A 3 31.94 29.76 7.52
C GLY A 3 33.27 29.36 6.89
N GLN A 4 33.58 28.08 6.97
CA GLN A 4 34.83 27.55 6.43
C GLN A 4 34.80 27.65 4.89
N LEU A 5 35.72 28.43 4.33
CA LEU A 5 35.83 28.72 2.88
C LEU A 5 36.36 27.54 2.03
N SER A 6 36.74 26.42 2.66
CA SER A 6 37.36 25.26 1.99
C SER A 6 37.19 23.97 2.79
N CYS A 7 36.73 22.90 2.13
CA CYS A 7 36.58 21.57 2.75
C CYS A 7 37.94 20.86 2.87
N LYS A 8 38.22 20.29 4.04
CA LYS A 8 39.36 19.39 4.21
C LYS A 8 38.99 18.00 3.68
N PRO A 9 39.84 17.36 2.86
CA PRO A 9 39.58 15.99 2.42
C PRO A 9 39.65 15.04 3.62
N CYS A 10 38.78 14.04 3.62
CA CYS A 10 38.76 13.04 4.68
C CYS A 10 40.08 12.25 4.71
N PRO A 11 40.66 12.02 5.91
CA PRO A 11 41.91 11.29 6.06
C PRO A 11 41.72 9.82 5.66
N ALA A 12 42.69 9.25 4.95
CA ALA A 12 42.68 7.82 4.64
C ALA A 12 42.86 7.01 5.94
N PRO A 13 42.13 5.89 6.16
CA PRO A 13 41.28 5.16 5.20
C PRO A 13 39.81 5.62 5.11
N TYR A 14 39.40 6.64 5.88
CA TYR A 14 38.00 7.08 6.06
C TYR A 14 37.48 7.95 4.91
N ARG A 15 37.46 7.43 3.68
CA ARG A 15 36.93 8.15 2.49
C ARG A 15 35.60 7.58 1.97
N LEU A 16 34.88 6.86 2.84
CA LEU A 16 33.63 6.17 2.51
C LEU A 16 32.39 7.04 2.82
N GLY A 17 32.60 8.24 3.37
CA GLY A 17 31.58 9.20 3.77
C GLY A 17 30.93 10.00 2.64
N PRO A 18 29.71 10.52 2.87
CA PRO A 18 29.06 11.43 1.92
C PRO A 18 29.82 12.75 1.78
N ALA A 19 29.66 13.41 0.62
CA ALA A 19 30.20 14.75 0.40
C ALA A 19 29.56 15.75 1.37
N GLY A 20 30.37 16.67 1.92
CA GLY A 20 29.90 17.65 2.91
C GLY A 20 29.94 17.17 4.37
N ALA A 21 30.74 16.14 4.67
CA ALA A 21 31.00 15.68 6.03
C ALA A 21 31.37 16.84 6.97
N GLN A 22 30.58 17.03 8.02
CA GLN A 22 30.78 18.09 9.02
C GLN A 22 31.70 17.65 10.15
N ASN A 23 31.89 16.34 10.33
CA ASN A 23 32.68 15.72 11.39
C ASN A 23 33.48 14.52 10.87
N LEU A 24 34.51 14.11 11.62
CA LEU A 24 35.37 12.99 11.27
C LEU A 24 34.63 11.63 11.23
N SER A 25 33.57 11.44 12.01
CA SER A 25 32.73 10.22 11.96
C SER A 25 32.05 10.07 10.60
N GLN A 26 31.54 11.18 10.05
CA GLN A 26 30.87 11.21 8.75
C GLN A 26 31.82 10.88 7.61
N CYS A 27 33.12 11.18 7.74
CA CYS A 27 34.13 10.74 6.79
C CYS A 27 34.22 9.20 6.68
N GLY A 28 34.00 8.49 7.77
CA GLY A 28 33.99 7.02 7.80
C GLY A 28 32.76 6.38 7.14
N GLY A 29 31.74 7.16 6.80
CA GLY A 29 30.49 6.66 6.21
C GLY A 29 29.45 6.25 7.23
N GLN A 30 28.22 6.07 6.73
CA GLN A 30 27.13 5.51 7.52
C GLN A 30 27.45 4.07 7.88
N CYS A 31 27.03 3.63 9.06
CA CYS A 31 27.16 2.23 9.43
C CYS A 31 26.38 1.35 8.44
N ALA A 32 27.01 0.26 8.02
CA ALA A 32 26.39 -0.70 7.11
C ALA A 32 25.22 -1.43 7.82
N PRO A 33 24.30 -2.05 7.06
CA PRO A 33 23.34 -2.99 7.62
C PRO A 33 24.03 -4.02 8.52
N GLY A 34 23.36 -4.40 9.61
CA GLY A 34 23.90 -5.24 10.67
C GLY A 34 24.79 -4.49 11.68
N GLN A 35 24.96 -3.18 11.52
CA GLN A 35 25.76 -2.35 12.43
C GLN A 35 25.01 -1.10 12.89
N PHE A 36 25.47 -0.52 13.99
CA PHE A 36 24.95 0.72 14.54
C PHE A 36 26.06 1.55 15.20
N SER A 37 25.77 2.82 15.46
CA SER A 37 26.63 3.74 16.22
C SER A 37 25.76 4.80 16.90
N SER A 38 26.24 5.52 17.90
CA SER A 38 25.45 6.58 18.57
C SER A 38 24.93 7.66 17.62
N ASP A 39 25.65 7.95 16.54
CA ASP A 39 25.30 8.95 15.53
C ASP A 39 24.97 8.32 14.16
N GLY A 40 25.01 6.99 14.05
CA GLY A 40 24.77 6.25 12.80
C GLY A 40 25.96 6.28 11.84
N PHE A 41 27.08 6.91 12.21
CA PHE A 41 28.31 6.97 11.43
C PHE A 41 29.44 6.24 12.16
N TRP A 42 30.56 6.04 11.47
CA TRP A 42 31.73 5.36 12.02
C TRP A 42 32.24 6.03 13.32
N PRO A 43 32.67 5.28 14.37
CA PRO A 43 32.93 3.84 14.41
C PRO A 43 31.68 3.00 14.66
N CYS A 44 31.49 1.98 13.81
CA CYS A 44 30.31 1.13 13.82
C CYS A 44 30.54 -0.13 14.65
N GLN A 45 29.52 -0.52 15.41
CA GLN A 45 29.49 -1.74 16.20
C GLN A 45 28.48 -2.72 15.58
N PRO A 46 28.79 -4.03 15.52
CA PRO A 46 27.84 -5.02 15.04
C PRO A 46 26.64 -5.14 15.99
N CYS A 47 25.47 -5.49 15.45
CA CYS A 47 24.31 -5.83 16.25
C CYS A 47 24.56 -7.09 17.07
N ALA A 48 24.33 -7.03 18.38
CA ALA A 48 24.45 -8.18 19.25
C ALA A 48 23.39 -9.25 18.93
N LEU A 49 23.62 -10.50 19.38
CA LEU A 49 22.67 -11.60 19.20
C LEU A 49 21.27 -11.24 19.72
N GLY A 50 20.25 -11.63 18.95
CA GLY A 50 18.85 -11.29 19.24
C GLY A 50 18.43 -9.90 18.76
N THR A 51 19.33 -9.19 18.06
CA THR A 51 19.04 -7.93 17.39
C THR A 51 19.54 -7.95 15.95
N PHE A 52 18.88 -7.21 15.07
CA PHE A 52 19.21 -7.10 13.65
C PHE A 52 19.07 -5.65 13.18
N GLN A 53 19.67 -5.31 12.03
CA GLN A 53 19.53 -3.98 11.45
C GLN A 53 19.54 -4.03 9.91
N PRO A 54 18.39 -3.85 9.24
CA PRO A 54 18.34 -3.89 7.78
C PRO A 54 18.85 -2.60 7.12
N ASP A 55 18.68 -1.45 7.78
CA ASP A 55 18.95 -0.14 7.17
C ASP A 55 20.33 0.38 7.58
N PRO A 56 21.08 1.03 6.66
CA PRO A 56 22.31 1.71 7.01
C PRO A 56 22.05 2.96 7.86
N GLY A 57 23.09 3.43 8.55
CA GLY A 57 23.06 4.73 9.25
C GLY A 57 22.23 4.76 10.54
N ARG A 58 21.90 3.58 11.09
CA ARG A 58 21.00 3.47 12.24
C ARG A 58 21.74 3.62 13.56
N VAL A 59 21.04 4.23 14.53
CA VAL A 59 21.61 4.53 15.85
C VAL A 59 21.43 3.43 16.91
N ARG A 60 20.69 2.37 16.56
CA ARG A 60 20.36 1.23 17.42
C ARG A 60 19.86 0.07 16.58
N CYS A 61 20.09 -1.16 17.04
CA CYS A 61 19.57 -2.37 16.39
C CYS A 61 18.13 -2.65 16.81
N VAL A 62 17.38 -3.33 15.94
CA VAL A 62 16.00 -3.76 16.17
C VAL A 62 16.02 -5.11 16.88
N PRO A 63 15.35 -5.28 18.03
CA PRO A 63 15.26 -6.58 18.69
C PRO A 63 14.33 -7.52 17.93
N CYS A 64 14.64 -8.82 17.89
CA CYS A 64 13.74 -9.84 17.35
C CYS A 64 12.41 -9.92 18.15
N GLY A 65 12.45 -9.61 19.44
CA GLY A 65 11.29 -9.70 20.34
C GLY A 65 10.99 -11.15 20.78
N GLY A 66 10.22 -11.31 21.86
CA GLY A 66 9.83 -12.64 22.37
C GLY A 66 10.99 -13.51 22.85
N GLY A 67 12.13 -12.92 23.19
CA GLY A 67 13.33 -13.67 23.59
C GLY A 67 14.00 -14.47 22.46
N LEU A 68 13.67 -14.19 21.19
CA LEU A 68 14.30 -14.81 20.04
C LEU A 68 15.76 -14.32 19.89
N MET A 69 16.65 -15.26 19.58
CA MET A 69 18.05 -14.99 19.26
C MET A 69 18.26 -15.00 17.75
N THR A 70 19.26 -14.27 17.26
CA THR A 70 19.70 -14.34 15.86
C THR A 70 20.73 -15.45 15.70
N LYS A 71 20.85 -15.99 14.48
CA LYS A 71 21.84 -17.04 14.17
C LYS A 71 23.30 -16.59 14.32
N TYR A 72 23.55 -15.29 14.12
CA TYR A 72 24.87 -14.67 14.16
C TYR A 72 24.78 -13.18 14.57
N GLU A 73 25.90 -12.60 14.98
CA GLU A 73 26.02 -11.16 15.26
C GLU A 73 26.04 -10.33 13.97
N GLY A 74 25.43 -9.15 14.00
CA GLY A 74 25.28 -8.31 12.81
C GLY A 74 24.22 -8.84 11.85
N ALA A 75 23.19 -9.49 12.38
CA ALA A 75 22.04 -9.94 11.60
C ALA A 75 21.38 -8.80 10.82
N LEU A 76 20.88 -9.10 9.63
CA LEU A 76 20.39 -8.10 8.69
C LEU A 76 18.86 -8.02 8.69
N SER A 77 18.17 -9.10 9.02
CA SER A 77 16.72 -9.16 8.93
C SER A 77 16.09 -10.03 10.01
N PHE A 78 14.77 -9.93 10.15
CA PHE A 78 14.03 -10.82 11.05
C PHE A 78 14.12 -12.30 10.63
N LYS A 79 14.40 -12.60 9.35
CA LYS A 79 14.61 -13.98 8.87
C LYS A 79 15.83 -14.67 9.54
N ASP A 80 16.73 -13.87 10.09
CA ASP A 80 17.91 -14.35 10.84
C ASP A 80 17.59 -14.65 12.30
N CYS A 81 16.41 -14.26 12.80
CA CYS A 81 15.92 -14.61 14.13
C CYS A 81 15.41 -16.06 14.14
N GLU A 82 15.77 -16.83 15.16
CA GLU A 82 15.42 -18.25 15.32
C GLU A 82 13.98 -18.43 15.80
N ALA A 83 13.02 -18.14 14.92
CA ALA A 83 11.60 -18.39 15.18
C ALA A 83 11.28 -19.88 15.21
N LYS A 84 10.35 -20.30 16.09
CA LYS A 84 9.88 -21.70 16.19
C LYS A 84 9.13 -22.17 14.94
N VAL A 85 8.53 -21.23 14.21
CA VAL A 85 7.74 -21.47 13.00
C VAL A 85 8.03 -20.38 11.98
N HIS A 86 8.16 -20.77 10.72
CA HIS A 86 8.24 -19.84 9.60
C HIS A 86 6.84 -19.60 9.04
N CYS A 87 6.37 -18.36 9.13
CA CYS A 87 5.06 -17.99 8.61
C CYS A 87 5.06 -17.98 7.09
N ALA A 88 4.00 -18.54 6.50
CA ALA A 88 3.76 -18.45 5.07
C ALA A 88 3.38 -17.00 4.67
N PRO A 89 3.46 -16.63 3.39
CA PRO A 89 2.91 -15.38 2.88
C PRO A 89 1.47 -15.16 3.36
N GLY A 90 1.09 -13.89 3.50
CA GLY A 90 -0.17 -13.46 4.10
C GLY A 90 -0.18 -13.55 5.62
N HIS A 91 0.93 -13.92 6.25
CA HIS A 91 1.03 -13.98 7.71
C HIS A 91 2.29 -13.28 8.21
N TYR A 92 2.22 -12.77 9.43
CA TYR A 92 3.35 -12.27 10.17
C TYR A 92 3.53 -13.03 11.48
N TYR A 93 4.77 -13.16 11.91
CA TYR A 93 5.13 -13.77 13.18
C TYR A 93 4.93 -12.80 14.33
N ASN A 94 4.03 -13.14 15.26
CA ASN A 94 3.84 -12.38 16.48
C ASN A 94 4.76 -12.93 17.58
N SER A 95 5.76 -12.13 17.98
CA SER A 95 6.75 -12.52 18.98
C SER A 95 6.23 -12.60 20.41
N SER A 96 5.06 -12.02 20.71
CA SER A 96 4.42 -12.13 22.03
C SER A 96 3.63 -13.44 22.18
N THR A 97 2.99 -13.91 21.11
CA THR A 97 2.17 -15.14 21.13
C THR A 97 2.90 -16.36 20.53
N HIS A 98 4.06 -16.14 19.90
CA HIS A 98 4.83 -17.15 19.16
C HIS A 98 4.02 -17.86 18.07
N ARG A 99 3.12 -17.12 17.40
CA ARG A 99 2.22 -17.64 16.37
C ARG A 99 2.26 -16.81 15.10
N CYS A 100 1.91 -17.45 13.99
CA CYS A 100 1.65 -16.77 12.74
C CYS A 100 0.23 -16.21 12.74
N ILE A 101 0.12 -14.91 12.56
CA ILE A 101 -1.15 -14.19 12.50
C ILE A 101 -1.34 -13.71 11.06
N ARG A 102 -2.56 -13.81 10.54
CA ARG A 102 -2.88 -13.29 9.22
C ARG A 102 -2.65 -11.78 9.18
N CYS A 103 -2.17 -11.30 8.03
CA CYS A 103 -2.07 -9.86 7.81
C CYS A 103 -3.48 -9.25 7.88
N PRO A 104 -3.74 -8.26 8.74
CA PRO A 104 -5.04 -7.61 8.77
C PRO A 104 -5.34 -6.93 7.44
N VAL A 105 -6.61 -6.57 7.24
CA VAL A 105 -7.05 -5.68 6.15
C VAL A 105 -6.16 -4.43 6.12
N ASP A 106 -5.94 -3.89 4.91
CA ASP A 106 -5.03 -2.77 4.58
C ASP A 106 -3.55 -3.16 4.54
N THR A 107 -3.23 -4.44 4.75
CA THR A 107 -1.85 -4.92 4.76
C THR A 107 -1.71 -6.26 4.03
N TYR A 108 -0.51 -6.52 3.53
CA TYR A 108 -0.16 -7.76 2.85
C TYR A 108 1.23 -8.25 3.25
N GLN A 109 1.56 -9.49 2.94
CA GLN A 109 2.92 -10.01 3.10
C GLN A 109 3.22 -11.05 2.04
N SER A 110 4.17 -10.77 1.15
CA SER A 110 4.58 -11.67 0.07
C SER A 110 5.69 -12.64 0.46
N ASP A 111 6.49 -12.29 1.45
CA ASP A 111 7.63 -13.07 1.89
C ASP A 111 7.31 -14.04 3.02
N PHE A 112 8.02 -15.16 3.05
CA PHE A 112 8.01 -16.09 4.17
C PHE A 112 8.78 -15.55 5.39
N GLY A 113 8.32 -15.91 6.58
CA GLY A 113 9.06 -15.75 7.83
C GLY A 113 9.23 -14.31 8.29
N GLN A 114 8.32 -13.42 7.89
CA GLN A 114 8.34 -12.01 8.32
C GLN A 114 7.59 -11.83 9.65
N ASN A 115 7.94 -10.80 10.42
CA ASN A 115 7.27 -10.41 11.67
C ASN A 115 6.38 -9.16 11.53
N TYR A 116 6.17 -8.69 10.31
CA TYR A 116 5.32 -7.55 10.00
C TYR A 116 4.54 -7.80 8.71
N CYS A 117 3.48 -7.02 8.52
CA CYS A 117 2.78 -6.91 7.25
C CYS A 117 3.08 -5.55 6.63
N ILE A 118 3.20 -5.53 5.31
CA ILE A 118 3.44 -4.35 4.51
C ILE A 118 2.11 -3.63 4.33
N ALA A 119 2.06 -2.35 4.66
CA ALA A 119 0.86 -1.53 4.40
C ALA A 119 0.63 -1.38 2.90
N CYS A 120 -0.63 -1.40 2.48
CA CYS A 120 -1.00 -1.11 1.11
C CYS A 120 -0.53 0.29 0.69
N PRO A 121 0.03 0.45 -0.53
CA PRO A 121 0.53 1.74 -0.99
C PRO A 121 -0.62 2.70 -1.32
N GLY A 122 -0.43 3.99 -1.02
CA GLY A 122 -1.48 5.00 -1.20
C GLY A 122 -2.64 4.78 -0.24
N ASN A 123 -3.84 5.17 -0.65
CA ASN A 123 -5.08 4.98 0.12
C ASN A 123 -5.83 3.71 -0.33
N THR A 124 -5.10 2.67 -0.71
CA THR A 124 -5.68 1.38 -1.13
C THR A 124 -5.81 0.43 0.05
N THR A 125 -6.71 -0.54 -0.05
CA THR A 125 -7.06 -1.49 1.03
C THR A 125 -7.24 -2.89 0.45
N THR A 126 -7.11 -3.93 1.28
CA THR A 126 -7.38 -5.31 0.83
C THR A 126 -8.81 -5.70 1.17
N ASP A 127 -9.47 -6.47 0.29
CA ASP A 127 -10.85 -6.93 0.53
C ASP A 127 -10.94 -8.00 1.64
N PHE A 128 -9.81 -8.61 2.01
CA PHE A 128 -9.73 -9.71 2.96
C PHE A 128 -8.43 -9.67 3.77
N ASP A 129 -8.40 -10.46 4.85
CA ASP A 129 -7.20 -10.67 5.67
C ASP A 129 -6.30 -11.77 5.11
N GLY A 130 -5.00 -11.62 5.32
CA GLY A 130 -3.98 -12.55 4.85
C GLY A 130 -3.63 -12.36 3.39
N ALA A 131 -3.73 -11.13 2.87
CA ALA A 131 -3.29 -10.80 1.53
C ALA A 131 -1.79 -11.11 1.34
N THR A 132 -1.47 -11.77 0.23
CA THR A 132 -0.11 -12.23 -0.07
C THR A 132 0.62 -11.33 -1.06
N ASP A 133 -0.06 -10.40 -1.72
CA ASP A 133 0.51 -9.58 -2.79
C ASP A 133 -0.09 -8.19 -2.81
N VAL A 134 0.67 -7.22 -3.31
CA VAL A 134 0.23 -5.83 -3.46
C VAL A 134 -0.92 -5.67 -4.44
N SER A 135 -1.07 -6.58 -5.40
CA SER A 135 -2.20 -6.60 -6.34
C SER A 135 -3.56 -6.77 -5.67
N HIS A 136 -3.61 -7.27 -4.42
CA HIS A 136 -4.84 -7.33 -3.64
C HIS A 136 -5.20 -5.98 -2.99
N CYS A 137 -4.32 -4.99 -3.03
CA CYS A 137 -4.58 -3.64 -2.56
C CYS A 137 -5.37 -2.86 -3.63
N LYS A 138 -6.67 -2.71 -3.40
CA LYS A 138 -7.63 -2.07 -4.31
C LYS A 138 -8.01 -0.69 -3.79
N ASN A 139 -8.17 0.28 -4.69
CA ASN A 139 -8.77 1.57 -4.34
C ASN A 139 -10.28 1.38 -4.15
N GLN A 140 -10.84 1.96 -3.08
CA GLN A 140 -12.27 1.91 -2.74
C GLN A 140 -13.03 3.17 -3.17
N GLN A 141 -12.32 4.20 -3.64
CA GLN A 141 -12.92 5.49 -3.95
C GLN A 141 -13.47 5.53 -5.37
N CYS A 142 -14.74 5.92 -5.49
CA CYS A 142 -15.46 6.14 -6.75
C CYS A 142 -16.64 7.09 -6.52
N GLY A 143 -17.35 7.42 -7.60
CA GLY A 143 -18.47 8.36 -7.55
C GLY A 143 -18.05 9.81 -7.77
N GLY A 144 -19.03 10.71 -7.76
CA GLY A 144 -18.80 12.15 -7.90
C GLY A 144 -19.89 12.88 -8.68
N GLU A 145 -19.63 14.15 -8.98
CA GLU A 145 -20.55 15.06 -9.66
C GLU A 145 -20.06 15.32 -11.10
N LEU A 146 -20.91 15.09 -12.08
CA LEU A 146 -20.64 15.32 -13.50
C LEU A 146 -21.55 16.43 -14.03
N GLY A 147 -20.99 17.62 -14.24
CA GLY A 147 -21.73 18.78 -14.76
C GLY A 147 -21.25 19.32 -16.11
N GLU A 148 -20.13 18.81 -16.62
CA GLU A 148 -19.54 19.27 -17.88
C GLU A 148 -20.24 18.69 -19.11
N PHE A 149 -19.77 19.07 -20.31
CA PHE A 149 -20.34 18.59 -21.57
C PHE A 149 -20.03 17.09 -21.83
N MET A 150 -18.92 16.59 -21.30
CA MET A 150 -18.51 15.19 -21.37
C MET A 150 -17.88 14.77 -20.03
N GLY A 151 -17.96 13.49 -19.72
CA GLY A 151 -17.35 12.87 -18.55
C GLY A 151 -17.33 11.35 -18.71
N TYR A 152 -16.55 10.68 -17.88
CA TYR A 152 -16.45 9.24 -17.82
C TYR A 152 -16.83 8.76 -16.42
N ILE A 153 -17.40 7.56 -16.36
CA ILE A 153 -17.77 6.87 -15.13
C ILE A 153 -17.04 5.54 -15.18
N GLU A 154 -16.22 5.28 -14.16
CA GLU A 154 -15.40 4.09 -14.08
C GLU A 154 -15.50 3.53 -12.66
N SER A 155 -15.63 2.21 -12.54
CA SER A 155 -15.46 1.56 -11.25
C SER A 155 -14.04 1.79 -10.71
N PRO A 156 -13.82 1.70 -9.38
CA PRO A 156 -12.47 1.74 -8.85
C PRO A 156 -11.59 0.68 -9.51
N ASN A 157 -10.34 1.03 -9.80
CA ASN A 157 -9.31 0.17 -10.39
C ASN A 157 -9.56 -0.30 -11.84
N TYR A 158 -10.55 0.24 -12.56
CA TYR A 158 -10.73 -0.07 -13.99
C TYR A 158 -9.43 0.14 -14.78
N PRO A 159 -9.02 -0.80 -15.67
CA PRO A 159 -9.76 -1.98 -16.17
C PRO A 159 -9.62 -3.26 -15.33
N GLY A 160 -9.00 -3.18 -14.15
CA GLY A 160 -8.93 -4.30 -13.20
C GLY A 160 -10.24 -4.54 -12.44
N GLU A 161 -10.21 -5.48 -11.50
CA GLU A 161 -11.35 -5.78 -10.65
C GLU A 161 -11.64 -4.64 -9.67
N TYR A 162 -12.92 -4.30 -9.55
CA TYR A 162 -13.39 -3.43 -8.47
C TYR A 162 -13.30 -4.17 -7.12
N PRO A 163 -13.23 -3.42 -6.01
CA PRO A 163 -13.19 -4.01 -4.69
C PRO A 163 -14.56 -4.50 -4.24
N SER A 164 -14.54 -5.35 -3.22
CA SER A 164 -15.75 -5.85 -2.57
C SER A 164 -16.48 -4.72 -1.82
N ASN A 165 -17.81 -4.75 -1.84
CA ASN A 165 -18.67 -3.75 -1.18
C ASN A 165 -18.49 -2.30 -1.68
N ALA A 166 -18.03 -2.13 -2.92
CA ALA A 166 -17.94 -0.82 -3.54
C ALA A 166 -19.34 -0.22 -3.77
N ASP A 167 -19.64 0.93 -3.17
CA ASP A 167 -20.86 1.70 -3.43
C ASP A 167 -20.50 3.00 -4.15
N CYS A 168 -20.63 2.98 -5.48
CA CYS A 168 -20.23 4.08 -6.34
C CYS A 168 -21.45 4.85 -6.86
N VAL A 169 -21.55 6.13 -6.49
CA VAL A 169 -22.66 6.99 -6.90
C VAL A 169 -22.16 8.18 -7.71
N TRP A 170 -22.66 8.32 -8.95
CA TRP A 170 -22.43 9.49 -9.79
C TRP A 170 -23.70 10.29 -10.00
N SER A 171 -23.62 11.59 -9.69
CA SER A 171 -24.67 12.57 -9.94
C SER A 171 -24.38 13.30 -11.25
N ILE A 172 -25.28 13.16 -12.23
CA ILE A 172 -25.11 13.80 -13.54
C ILE A 172 -26.02 15.03 -13.62
N ASN A 173 -25.41 16.21 -13.57
CA ASN A 173 -26.06 17.52 -13.47
C ASN A 173 -25.74 18.40 -14.70
N PRO A 174 -26.28 18.07 -15.89
CA PRO A 174 -26.01 18.82 -17.11
C PRO A 174 -26.66 20.22 -17.06
N PRO A 175 -26.17 21.19 -17.86
CA PRO A 175 -26.82 22.48 -18.00
C PRO A 175 -28.27 22.37 -18.52
N PRO A 176 -29.17 23.29 -18.14
CA PRO A 176 -30.58 23.25 -18.51
C PRO A 176 -30.81 23.16 -20.02
N LYS A 177 -31.90 22.49 -20.42
CA LYS A 177 -32.32 22.32 -21.83
C LYS A 177 -31.35 21.50 -22.69
N ARG A 178 -30.44 20.73 -22.08
CA ARG A 178 -29.58 19.77 -22.79
C ARG A 178 -30.10 18.33 -22.68
N ARG A 179 -29.66 17.50 -23.62
CA ARG A 179 -29.86 16.05 -23.59
C ARG A 179 -28.63 15.38 -23.00
N ILE A 180 -28.86 14.31 -22.25
CA ILE A 180 -27.81 13.44 -21.74
C ILE A 180 -27.78 12.20 -22.64
N LEU A 181 -26.60 11.81 -23.09
CA LEU A 181 -26.32 10.54 -23.72
C LEU A 181 -25.35 9.79 -22.80
N ILE A 182 -25.77 8.64 -22.30
CA ILE A 182 -24.90 7.74 -21.51
C ILE A 182 -24.62 6.54 -22.39
N VAL A 183 -23.35 6.22 -22.58
CA VAL A 183 -22.91 5.02 -23.29
C VAL A 183 -22.13 4.17 -22.31
N VAL A 184 -22.53 2.91 -22.16
CA VAL A 184 -21.84 1.90 -21.38
C VAL A 184 -21.18 0.96 -22.39
N PRO A 185 -19.89 1.18 -22.73
CA PRO A 185 -19.20 0.37 -23.73
C PRO A 185 -18.90 -1.04 -23.20
N GLU A 186 -18.49 -1.11 -21.94
CA GLU A 186 -18.07 -2.33 -21.25
C GLU A 186 -18.68 -2.33 -19.85
N ILE A 187 -19.20 -3.49 -19.43
CA ILE A 187 -19.72 -3.71 -18.08
C ILE A 187 -19.47 -5.17 -17.72
N PHE A 188 -18.79 -5.40 -16.60
CA PHE A 188 -18.54 -6.73 -16.06
C PHE A 188 -19.15 -6.83 -14.66
N LEU A 189 -20.25 -7.58 -14.55
CA LEU A 189 -20.91 -7.92 -13.30
C LEU A 189 -20.89 -9.45 -13.15
N PRO A 190 -20.33 -10.00 -12.05
CA PRO A 190 -20.36 -11.41 -11.72
C PRO A 190 -21.78 -11.96 -11.79
N ILE A 191 -21.92 -13.14 -12.38
CA ILE A 191 -23.21 -13.83 -12.45
C ILE A 191 -23.34 -14.65 -11.17
N GLU A 192 -24.24 -14.23 -10.28
CA GLU A 192 -24.54 -14.91 -9.02
C GLU A 192 -26.03 -15.29 -8.97
N ASP A 193 -26.35 -16.36 -8.22
CA ASP A 193 -27.73 -16.88 -8.08
C ASP A 193 -28.65 -15.87 -7.36
N GLU A 194 -28.09 -15.14 -6.40
CA GLU A 194 -28.68 -13.92 -5.84
C GLU A 194 -27.92 -12.74 -6.45
N CYS A 195 -28.65 -11.82 -7.08
CA CYS A 195 -28.13 -10.63 -7.75
C CYS A 195 -27.27 -9.80 -6.76
N GLY A 196 -25.95 -10.03 -6.76
CA GLY A 196 -24.99 -9.40 -5.85
C GLY A 196 -24.67 -7.98 -6.27
N ASP A 197 -24.01 -7.83 -7.42
CA ASP A 197 -23.61 -6.53 -7.96
C ASP A 197 -24.63 -5.98 -8.95
N VAL A 198 -24.99 -4.70 -8.81
CA VAL A 198 -26.02 -4.04 -9.63
C VAL A 198 -25.55 -2.71 -10.19
N LEU A 199 -25.86 -2.45 -11.46
CA LEU A 199 -25.84 -1.11 -12.03
C LEU A 199 -27.26 -0.55 -12.04
N VAL A 200 -27.48 0.55 -11.31
CA VAL A 200 -28.78 1.21 -11.21
C VAL A 200 -28.70 2.65 -11.71
N MET A 201 -29.58 3.03 -12.64
CA MET A 201 -29.77 4.43 -13.06
C MET A 201 -31.11 4.95 -12.54
N ARG A 202 -31.08 6.10 -11.88
CA ARG A 202 -32.27 6.77 -11.32
C ARG A 202 -32.41 8.18 -11.86
N LYS A 203 -33.64 8.71 -11.84
CA LYS A 203 -33.92 10.08 -12.29
C LYS A 203 -33.35 11.16 -11.37
N SER A 204 -33.13 10.85 -10.11
CA SER A 204 -32.56 11.75 -9.09
C SER A 204 -31.92 10.94 -7.96
N ALA A 205 -31.15 11.61 -7.09
CA ALA A 205 -30.51 11.02 -5.92
C ALA A 205 -31.47 10.66 -4.76
N LEU A 206 -32.78 10.88 -4.92
CA LEU A 206 -33.75 10.55 -3.87
C LEU A 206 -33.93 9.03 -3.77
N PRO A 207 -34.02 8.45 -2.56
CA PRO A 207 -34.27 7.00 -2.39
C PRO A 207 -35.56 6.52 -3.05
N SER A 208 -36.58 7.39 -3.14
CA SER A 208 -37.87 7.11 -3.78
C SER A 208 -37.88 7.46 -5.28
N SER A 209 -36.73 7.78 -5.86
CA SER A 209 -36.64 8.14 -7.27
C SER A 209 -36.96 6.94 -8.15
N VAL A 210 -37.59 7.21 -9.29
CA VAL A 210 -37.89 6.18 -10.27
C VAL A 210 -36.59 5.61 -10.83
N THR A 211 -36.40 4.30 -10.66
CA THR A 211 -35.36 3.53 -11.35
C THR A 211 -35.70 3.50 -12.84
N THR A 212 -34.84 4.07 -13.66
CA THR A 212 -34.99 4.09 -15.12
C THR A 212 -34.27 2.94 -15.81
N TYR A 213 -33.26 2.37 -15.16
CA TYR A 213 -32.52 1.22 -15.64
C TYR A 213 -31.89 0.47 -14.46
N GLU A 214 -31.86 -0.86 -14.53
CA GLU A 214 -31.27 -1.74 -13.54
C GLU A 214 -30.80 -3.02 -14.24
N THR A 215 -29.59 -3.48 -13.92
CA THR A 215 -29.04 -4.76 -14.38
C THR A 215 -28.07 -5.31 -13.34
N CYS A 216 -28.01 -6.63 -13.22
CA CYS A 216 -26.94 -7.38 -12.54
C CYS A 216 -26.29 -8.41 -13.43
N GLN A 217 -26.25 -8.14 -14.74
CA GLN A 217 -25.63 -9.03 -15.71
C GLN A 217 -24.65 -8.27 -16.59
N THR A 218 -23.58 -8.98 -16.94
CA THR A 218 -22.60 -8.57 -17.95
C THR A 218 -23.27 -8.52 -19.33
N TYR A 219 -22.94 -7.49 -20.13
CA TYR A 219 -23.40 -7.37 -21.51
C TYR A 219 -22.22 -7.33 -22.49
N GLU A 220 -22.29 -8.17 -23.53
CA GLU A 220 -21.25 -8.23 -24.57
C GLU A 220 -21.30 -7.08 -25.58
N ARG A 221 -22.37 -6.28 -25.57
CA ARG A 221 -22.57 -5.18 -26.53
C ARG A 221 -22.78 -3.85 -25.80
N PRO A 222 -22.25 -2.74 -26.34
CA PRO A 222 -22.47 -1.42 -25.78
C PRO A 222 -23.95 -1.08 -25.67
N ILE A 223 -24.32 -0.48 -24.53
CA ILE A 223 -25.68 -0.02 -24.24
C ILE A 223 -25.68 1.50 -24.23
N ALA A 224 -26.71 2.12 -24.82
CA ALA A 224 -26.82 3.57 -24.89
C ALA A 224 -28.20 4.05 -24.39
N PHE A 225 -28.17 5.07 -23.53
CA PHE A 225 -29.36 5.67 -22.94
C PHE A 225 -29.41 7.16 -23.28
N THR A 226 -30.62 7.67 -23.55
CA THR A 226 -30.83 9.10 -23.76
C THR A 226 -31.85 9.65 -22.77
N SER A 227 -31.56 10.82 -22.21
CA SER A 227 -32.45 11.52 -21.29
C SER A 227 -32.44 13.03 -21.57
N ARG A 228 -33.41 13.77 -21.03
CA ARG A 228 -33.47 15.24 -21.12
C ARG A 228 -33.30 15.85 -19.73
N SER A 229 -32.40 16.82 -19.61
CA SER A 229 -32.34 17.68 -18.43
C SER A 229 -33.66 18.44 -18.29
N ARG A 230 -34.14 18.57 -17.04
CA ARG A 230 -35.31 19.39 -16.71
C ARG A 230 -34.97 20.87 -16.75
#